data_AF-A0AAJ8LEP7-F1
#
_entry.id   AF-A0AAJ8LEP7-F1
#
_cell.length_a   1.000
_cell.length_b   1.000
_cell.length_c   1.000
_cell.angle_alpha   90.00
_cell.angle_beta   90.00
_cell.angle_gamma   90.00
#
_symmetry.space_group_name_H-M   'P 1'
#
loop_
_entity.id
_entity.type
_entity.pdbx_description
1 polymer ?
#
loop_
_entity_poly.entity_id
_entity_poly.type
_entity_poly.pdbx_seq_one_letter_code
_entity_poly.pdbx_strand_id
1 'polypeptide(L)'
;MSFNEETARKELGDHFHAAVTEHSDVMAECLRAKLATLTLDTIRELKKEIQREQQAKAVASFAPTTDQPQKSSVGVRKGKGNMSDIGGLLSPQPFHSRPQPHSLIETLNPHLPPATPLSLSSKQRIALSSTADPKNWNYRYMFEKISQRSEALDDLIDDYAESIKDAYGISELGDPHFVSEESIYTVGRILSPPTDSSKATSTSLYLESSRLLGAGKRIALRFTTPNALKVRGGAPGVKGFGLFPGCLVCVKGRNGGGGAFVVEEVLMTPVDELLSFQHGEKLSGQPLSLMTAAGPFTLDDDLSYAPLDALVNVVRDERPDLGPFVDAQHPLIATGAVTQTPLDIFKDQISRRLHTLVESSPGTVIILVPSVRDLVSRHMAFPQSMLEKDTLGLPKKVKLLPNPCTFSINEILISLSSVDVLFHLRREELFQKAEEVDPDPELKGTEVKDAMAGLVRHVLGQRNFYPIFPPPEIHAADINLDIVDSTLVVNPAHLARAHSAGTYAKVTIHPTARSELESGEDYTEHKVWDRARSEIWRI
;
A
#
# COMPACT_ATOMS: atom_id res chain seq x y z
N MET A 1 34.95 15.98 28.59
CA MET A 1 34.85 17.06 29.59
C MET A 1 33.54 16.88 30.32
N SER A 2 33.54 16.67 31.63
CA SER A 2 32.29 16.59 32.40
C SER A 2 31.62 17.96 32.41
N PHE A 3 30.49 18.06 31.72
CA PHE A 3 29.71 19.29 31.61
C PHE A 3 29.09 19.64 32.97
N ASN A 4 29.42 20.81 33.52
CA ASN A 4 28.88 21.25 34.81
C ASN A 4 27.54 21.98 34.57
N GLU A 5 26.43 21.33 34.94
CA GLU A 5 25.05 21.83 34.82
C GLU A 5 24.87 23.23 35.40
N GLU A 6 25.60 23.53 36.47
CA GLU A 6 25.60 24.83 37.15
C GLU A 6 26.11 25.98 36.27
N THR A 7 27.09 25.70 35.40
CA THR A 7 27.63 26.70 34.46
C THR A 7 26.66 26.96 33.32
N ALA A 8 26.00 25.92 32.81
CA ALA A 8 24.99 26.04 31.76
C ALA A 8 23.76 26.83 32.24
N ARG A 9 23.34 26.60 33.50
CA ARG A 9 22.25 27.38 34.12
C ARG A 9 22.55 28.87 34.18
N LYS A 10 23.78 29.22 34.56
CA LYS A 10 24.22 30.61 34.67
C LYS A 10 24.17 31.33 33.32
N GLU A 11 24.74 30.75 32.27
CA GLU A 11 24.71 31.35 30.92
C GLU A 11 23.29 31.53 30.35
N LEU A 12 22.41 30.55 30.57
CA LEU A 12 21.01 30.63 30.12
C LEU A 12 20.25 31.72 30.88
N GLY A 13 20.47 31.85 32.19
CA GLY A 13 19.91 32.94 32.99
C GLY A 13 20.42 34.33 32.56
N ASP A 14 21.70 34.43 32.20
CA ASP A 14 22.31 35.68 31.72
C ASP A 14 21.72 36.14 30.38
N HIS A 15 21.32 35.21 29.49
CA HIS A 15 20.75 35.53 28.17
C HIS A 15 19.24 35.72 28.15
N PHE A 16 18.49 35.01 28.98
CA PHE A 16 17.02 34.97 28.92
C PHE A 16 16.31 35.50 30.17
N HIS A 17 17.07 35.89 31.20
CA HIS A 17 16.58 36.51 32.45
C HIS A 17 15.38 35.74 33.06
N ALA A 18 14.42 36.46 33.67
CA ALA A 18 13.33 35.90 34.47
C ALA A 18 12.50 34.81 33.76
N ALA A 19 12.40 34.88 32.43
CA ALA A 19 11.59 33.97 31.62
C ALA A 19 12.03 32.49 31.71
N VAL A 20 13.30 32.25 32.03
CA VAL A 20 13.87 30.90 32.10
C VAL A 20 14.14 30.47 33.55
N THR A 21 14.28 31.40 34.49
CA THR A 21 14.48 31.07 35.92
C THR A 21 13.18 30.83 36.68
N GLU A 22 12.06 31.44 36.27
CA GLU A 22 10.76 31.31 36.95
C GLU A 22 9.96 30.07 36.49
N HIS A 23 10.34 29.45 35.38
CA HIS A 23 9.69 28.30 34.78
C HIS A 23 10.66 27.13 34.66
N SER A 24 10.63 26.23 35.65
CA SER A 24 11.58 25.11 35.79
C SER A 24 11.53 24.10 34.63
N ASP A 25 10.36 23.95 34.03
CA ASP A 25 10.06 23.17 32.83
C ASP A 25 10.76 23.74 31.59
N VAL A 26 10.62 25.04 31.35
CA VAL A 26 11.32 25.75 30.26
C VAL A 26 12.83 25.61 30.43
N MET A 27 13.30 25.67 31.68
CA MET A 27 14.72 25.58 31.97
C MET A 27 15.28 24.17 31.74
N ALA A 28 14.51 23.13 32.07
CA ALA A 28 14.86 21.74 31.79
C ALA A 28 14.92 21.46 30.28
N GLU A 29 14.00 22.04 29.51
CA GLU A 29 13.94 21.89 28.06
C GLU A 29 15.07 22.64 27.36
N CYS A 30 15.43 23.84 27.83
CA CYS A 30 16.60 24.58 27.36
C CYS A 30 17.92 23.84 27.65
N LEU A 31 18.04 23.18 28.80
CA LEU A 31 19.20 22.34 29.12
C LEU A 31 19.28 21.11 28.22
N ARG A 32 18.14 20.47 27.92
CA ARG A 32 18.05 19.37 26.93
C ARG A 32 18.41 19.83 25.52
N ALA A 33 17.95 21.01 25.09
CA ALA A 33 18.27 21.58 23.78
C ALA A 33 19.74 22.01 23.68
N LYS A 34 20.36 22.51 24.77
CA LYS A 34 21.80 22.87 24.76
C LYS A 34 22.70 21.64 24.72
N LEU A 35 22.23 20.47 25.19
CA LEU A 35 22.87 19.17 24.97
C LEU A 35 22.73 18.68 23.51
N ALA A 36 21.81 19.25 22.73
CA ALA A 36 21.60 19.00 21.31
C ALA A 36 21.77 20.29 20.49
N THR A 37 23.00 20.82 20.43
CA THR A 37 23.47 21.91 19.53
C THR A 37 22.38 22.81 18.91
N LEU A 38 22.09 23.94 19.58
CA LEU A 38 21.14 24.95 19.14
C LEU A 38 21.51 25.60 17.79
N THR A 39 20.56 25.62 16.85
CA THR A 39 20.63 26.38 15.60
C THR A 39 19.77 27.64 15.68
N LEU A 40 20.03 28.63 14.82
CA LEU A 40 19.24 29.88 14.77
C LEU A 40 17.76 29.63 14.44
N ASP A 41 17.45 28.54 13.75
CA ASP A 41 16.08 28.18 13.37
C ASP A 41 15.29 27.61 14.56
N THR A 42 15.93 26.80 15.42
CA THR A 42 15.30 26.32 16.66
C THR A 42 14.96 27.47 17.61
N ILE A 43 15.81 28.50 17.68
CA ILE A 43 15.56 29.71 18.49
C ILE A 43 14.35 30.50 17.94
N ARG A 44 14.19 30.57 16.61
CA ARG A 44 13.06 31.28 15.97
C ARG A 44 11.73 30.55 16.16
N GLU A 45 11.73 29.23 16.08
CA GLU A 45 10.54 28.42 16.34
C GLU A 45 10.10 28.51 17.80
N LEU A 46 11.03 28.41 18.74
CA LEU A 46 10.72 28.52 20.17
C LEU A 46 10.13 29.89 20.52
N LYS A 47 10.65 30.97 19.91
CA LYS A 47 10.09 32.32 20.10
C LYS A 47 8.66 32.45 19.56
N LYS A 48 8.35 31.79 18.45
CA LYS A 48 6.98 31.78 17.88
C LYS A 48 6.02 31.00 18.78
N GLU A 49 6.47 29.89 19.36
CA GLU A 49 5.65 29.05 20.23
C GLU A 49 5.29 29.77 21.53
N ILE A 50 6.27 30.41 22.17
CA ILE A 50 6.06 31.24 23.38
C ILE A 50 5.06 32.37 23.09
N GLN A 51 5.17 33.01 21.94
CA GLN A 51 4.26 34.10 21.55
C GLN A 51 2.84 33.60 21.27
N ARG A 52 2.71 32.38 20.76
CA ARG A 52 1.42 31.70 20.48
C ARG A 52 0.72 31.29 21.78
N GLU A 53 1.45 30.77 22.76
CA GLU A 53 0.90 30.46 24.08
C GLU A 53 0.45 31.70 24.84
N GLN A 54 1.22 32.79 24.78
CA GLN A 54 0.84 34.06 25.40
C GLN A 54 -0.45 34.64 24.79
N GLN A 55 -0.61 34.52 23.46
CA GLN A 55 -1.87 34.89 22.79
C GLN A 55 -3.02 33.94 23.17
N ALA A 56 -2.79 32.64 23.25
CA ALA A 56 -3.82 31.67 23.62
C ALA A 56 -4.34 31.89 25.05
N LYS A 57 -3.45 32.18 26.01
CA LYS A 57 -3.81 32.51 27.40
C LYS A 57 -4.57 33.83 27.52
N ALA A 58 -4.24 34.83 26.71
CA ALA A 58 -4.98 36.11 26.67
C ALA A 58 -6.38 35.98 26.05
N VAL A 59 -6.57 35.06 25.09
CA VAL A 59 -7.89 34.81 24.46
C VAL A 59 -8.79 33.98 25.38
N ALA A 60 -8.23 33.06 26.18
CA ALA A 60 -8.98 32.25 27.12
C ALA A 60 -9.58 33.04 28.30
N SER A 61 -9.03 34.22 28.63
CA SER A 61 -9.48 35.03 29.78
C SER A 61 -10.70 35.93 29.49
N PHE A 62 -11.26 35.93 28.28
CA PHE A 62 -12.28 36.92 27.86
C PHE A 62 -13.62 36.36 27.31
N ALA A 63 -13.96 35.08 27.49
CA ALA A 63 -15.24 34.55 27.01
C ALA A 63 -16.36 34.58 28.09
N PRO A 64 -17.52 35.23 27.85
CA PRO A 64 -18.66 35.21 28.77
C PRO A 64 -19.63 34.03 28.49
N THR A 65 -20.30 33.56 29.54
CA THR A 65 -21.27 32.45 29.56
C THR A 65 -22.73 32.92 29.50
N THR A 66 -23.57 32.36 28.62
CA THR A 66 -25.03 32.26 28.80
C THR A 66 -25.70 31.20 27.92
N ASP A 67 -26.80 30.65 28.46
CA ASP A 67 -27.63 29.51 28.08
C ASP A 67 -28.72 29.76 27.00
N GLN A 68 -29.25 28.64 26.45
CA GLN A 68 -30.57 28.38 25.80
C GLN A 68 -30.72 28.22 24.25
N PRO A 69 -31.73 27.42 23.77
CA PRO A 69 -31.55 26.50 22.62
C PRO A 69 -32.47 26.68 21.37
N GLN A 70 -32.14 25.86 20.34
CA GLN A 70 -32.83 25.50 19.08
C GLN A 70 -32.76 26.44 17.85
N LYS A 71 -32.16 25.95 16.74
CA LYS A 71 -32.87 25.39 15.55
C LYS A 71 -31.92 25.18 14.36
N SER A 72 -32.26 24.16 13.58
CA SER A 72 -31.63 23.66 12.35
C SER A 72 -31.43 24.70 11.24
N SER A 73 -30.24 24.70 10.62
CA SER A 73 -30.10 24.87 9.17
C SER A 73 -28.79 24.28 8.65
N VAL A 74 -28.92 23.64 7.50
CA VAL A 74 -27.87 22.99 6.70
C VAL A 74 -26.96 24.06 6.09
N GLY A 75 -25.64 23.88 6.24
CA GLY A 75 -24.62 24.72 5.63
C GLY A 75 -23.32 23.95 5.45
N VAL A 76 -23.12 23.37 4.26
CA VAL A 76 -21.87 22.72 3.86
C VAL A 76 -20.78 23.79 3.71
N ARG A 77 -19.81 23.81 4.63
CA ARG A 77 -18.54 24.54 4.46
C ARG A 77 -17.43 23.54 4.09
N LYS A 78 -16.87 23.73 2.89
CA LYS A 78 -15.62 23.12 2.43
C LYS A 78 -14.47 23.59 3.32
N GLY A 79 -13.89 22.67 4.08
CA GLY A 79 -12.60 22.84 4.75
C GLY A 79 -11.56 21.92 4.10
N LYS A 80 -10.55 22.50 3.45
CA LYS A 80 -9.28 21.84 3.13
C LYS A 80 -8.56 21.60 4.46
N GLY A 81 -8.33 20.33 4.83
CA GLY A 81 -7.53 19.95 5.98
C GLY A 81 -6.69 18.72 5.64
N ASN A 82 -5.38 18.83 5.86
CA ASN A 82 -4.42 17.73 5.79
C ASN A 82 -4.85 16.60 6.74
N MET A 83 -4.94 15.37 6.21
CA MET A 83 -5.04 14.16 7.02
C MET A 83 -3.64 13.62 7.33
N SER A 84 -2.96 14.32 8.22
CA SER A 84 -1.86 13.79 9.01
C SER A 84 -1.85 14.63 10.28
N ASP A 85 -1.99 13.97 11.43
CA ASP A 85 -1.86 14.53 12.78
C ASP A 85 -3.02 15.37 13.32
N ILE A 86 -4.09 14.67 13.73
CA ILE A 86 -4.90 15.06 14.90
C ILE A 86 -4.86 13.91 15.92
N GLY A 87 -3.65 13.44 16.24
CA GLY A 87 -3.39 12.38 17.23
C GLY A 87 -2.85 12.88 18.57
N GLY A 88 -2.60 14.18 18.73
CA GLY A 88 -1.80 14.71 19.84
C GLY A 88 -2.55 15.15 21.11
N LEU A 89 -3.86 14.90 21.24
CA LEU A 89 -4.66 15.49 22.35
C LEU A 89 -5.64 14.53 23.04
N LEU A 90 -5.57 13.24 22.78
CA LEU A 90 -6.36 12.23 23.48
C LEU A 90 -5.42 11.28 24.20
N SER A 91 -5.58 11.13 25.52
CA SER A 91 -4.94 10.06 26.29
C SER A 91 -5.21 8.71 25.61
N PRO A 92 -4.24 7.80 25.50
CA PRO A 92 -4.45 6.49 24.89
C PRO A 92 -5.61 5.79 25.60
N GLN A 93 -6.67 5.48 24.85
CA GLN A 93 -7.81 4.74 25.37
C GLN A 93 -7.53 3.25 25.28
N PRO A 94 -7.75 2.47 26.35
CA PRO A 94 -7.62 1.02 26.30
C PRO A 94 -8.48 0.41 25.18
N PHE A 95 -7.97 -0.60 24.47
CA PHE A 95 -8.66 -1.25 23.33
C PHE A 95 -10.12 -1.65 23.64
N HIS A 96 -10.38 -2.12 24.86
CA HIS A 96 -11.71 -2.55 25.30
C HIS A 96 -12.72 -1.39 25.46
N SER A 97 -12.25 -0.16 25.56
CA SER A 97 -13.08 1.05 25.70
C SER A 97 -13.37 1.75 24.37
N ARG A 98 -12.98 1.14 23.25
CA ARG A 98 -13.09 1.74 21.92
C ARG A 98 -14.55 2.05 21.53
N PRO A 99 -14.81 3.17 20.84
CA PRO A 99 -16.14 3.49 20.35
C PRO A 99 -16.50 2.67 19.10
N GLN A 100 -17.75 2.22 19.03
CA GLN A 100 -18.35 1.56 17.85
C GLN A 100 -17.60 0.30 17.37
N PRO A 101 -17.35 -0.71 18.25
CA PRO A 101 -16.81 -1.99 17.79
C PRO A 101 -17.77 -2.63 16.78
N HIS A 102 -17.22 -3.27 15.75
CA HIS A 102 -17.97 -3.98 14.71
C HIS A 102 -18.92 -3.08 13.90
N SER A 103 -18.59 -1.81 13.71
CA SER A 103 -19.35 -0.93 12.83
C SER A 103 -18.87 -1.04 11.37
N LEU A 104 -19.80 -1.22 10.44
CA LEU A 104 -19.57 -1.12 9.01
C LEU A 104 -19.20 0.31 8.61
N ILE A 105 -18.05 0.48 7.96
CA ILE A 105 -17.54 1.78 7.49
C ILE A 105 -18.02 2.04 6.07
N GLU A 106 -17.83 1.06 5.19
CA GLU A 106 -18.03 1.21 3.75
C GLU A 106 -18.51 -0.09 3.12
N THR A 107 -19.31 0.01 2.07
CA THR A 107 -19.79 -1.11 1.27
C THR A 107 -19.67 -0.79 -0.22
N LEU A 108 -18.92 -1.62 -0.93
CA LEU A 108 -18.94 -1.68 -2.39
C LEU A 108 -20.01 -2.67 -2.85
N ASN A 109 -20.74 -2.32 -3.92
CA ASN A 109 -21.85 -3.09 -4.48
C ASN A 109 -22.98 -3.39 -3.46
N PRO A 110 -23.61 -2.36 -2.86
CA PRO A 110 -24.62 -2.53 -1.81
C PRO A 110 -25.92 -3.19 -2.32
N HIS A 111 -26.13 -3.23 -3.63
CA HIS A 111 -27.27 -3.88 -4.29
C HIS A 111 -27.22 -5.41 -4.17
N LEU A 112 -26.04 -5.98 -3.93
CA LEU A 112 -25.88 -7.42 -3.68
C LEU A 112 -26.26 -7.76 -2.24
N PRO A 113 -26.94 -8.88 -1.98
CA PRO A 113 -27.31 -9.27 -0.62
C PRO A 113 -26.06 -9.63 0.20
N PRO A 114 -26.06 -9.38 1.53
CA PRO A 114 -25.00 -9.82 2.43
C PRO A 114 -24.94 -11.35 2.51
N ALA A 115 -23.76 -11.89 2.86
CA ALA A 115 -23.59 -13.33 3.00
C ALA A 115 -24.51 -13.93 4.06
N THR A 116 -25.29 -14.95 3.68
CA THR A 116 -26.05 -15.76 4.63
C THR A 116 -25.11 -16.77 5.30
N PRO A 117 -25.12 -16.92 6.63
CA PRO A 117 -24.32 -17.94 7.31
C PRO A 117 -24.65 -19.32 6.76
N LEU A 118 -23.66 -19.99 6.15
CA LEU A 118 -23.85 -21.34 5.62
C LEU A 118 -24.00 -22.34 6.78
N SER A 119 -25.00 -23.23 6.66
CA SER A 119 -25.14 -24.39 7.55
C SER A 119 -23.85 -25.22 7.55
N LEU A 120 -23.46 -25.75 8.73
CA LEU A 120 -22.27 -26.59 8.95
C LEU A 120 -22.36 -27.91 8.16
N SER A 121 -22.18 -27.85 6.84
CA SER A 121 -22.05 -29.05 6.02
C SER A 121 -20.62 -29.61 6.17
N SER A 122 -20.50 -30.92 6.25
CA SER A 122 -19.23 -31.64 6.47
C SER A 122 -18.32 -31.73 5.23
N LYS A 123 -18.77 -31.28 4.04
CA LYS A 123 -17.98 -31.36 2.81
C LYS A 123 -17.20 -30.07 2.56
N GLN A 124 -15.89 -30.20 2.36
CA GLN A 124 -14.98 -29.10 2.04
C GLN A 124 -15.31 -28.53 0.64
N ARG A 125 -15.88 -27.31 0.61
CA ARG A 125 -16.27 -26.59 -0.62
C ARG A 125 -15.14 -25.81 -1.29
N ILE A 126 -14.02 -25.64 -0.59
CA ILE A 126 -12.89 -24.79 -1.02
C ILE A 126 -11.75 -25.69 -1.51
N ALA A 127 -11.38 -25.52 -2.77
CA ALA A 127 -10.14 -26.03 -3.33
C ALA A 127 -9.18 -24.88 -3.59
N LEU A 128 -7.99 -24.98 -2.99
CA LEU A 128 -6.89 -24.06 -3.23
C LEU A 128 -5.96 -24.68 -4.27
N SER A 129 -5.63 -23.90 -5.30
CA SER A 129 -4.55 -24.19 -6.24
C SER A 129 -3.64 -22.98 -6.32
N SER A 130 -2.32 -23.19 -6.31
CA SER A 130 -1.38 -22.12 -6.56
C SER A 130 -1.08 -22.05 -8.05
N THR A 131 -0.92 -20.84 -8.58
CA THR A 131 -0.51 -20.64 -9.98
C THR A 131 0.99 -20.78 -10.18
N ALA A 132 1.78 -20.85 -9.09
CA ALA A 132 3.23 -21.02 -9.11
C ALA A 132 3.68 -22.09 -8.11
N ASP A 133 4.88 -22.66 -8.29
CA ASP A 133 5.48 -23.55 -7.29
C ASP A 133 5.99 -22.70 -6.11
N PRO A 134 5.48 -22.88 -4.87
CA PRO A 134 5.95 -22.14 -3.70
C PRO A 134 7.45 -22.30 -3.42
N LYS A 135 8.10 -23.36 -3.95
CA LYS A 135 9.54 -23.55 -3.83
C LYS A 135 10.35 -22.46 -4.52
N ASN A 136 9.79 -21.77 -5.51
CA ASN A 136 10.48 -20.68 -6.20
C ASN A 136 10.82 -19.52 -5.23
N TRP A 137 10.08 -19.38 -4.13
CA TRP A 137 10.34 -18.39 -3.09
C TRP A 137 11.41 -18.82 -2.07
N ASN A 138 11.91 -20.06 -2.11
CA ASN A 138 12.97 -20.54 -1.23
C ASN A 138 14.38 -20.26 -1.81
N TYR A 139 14.56 -19.07 -2.37
CA TYR A 139 15.84 -18.64 -2.94
C TYR A 139 16.79 -18.10 -1.85
N ARG A 140 18.07 -17.96 -2.21
CA ARG A 140 19.07 -17.35 -1.34
C ARG A 140 19.11 -15.86 -1.62
N TYR A 141 18.75 -15.05 -0.64
CA TYR A 141 18.61 -13.59 -0.81
C TYR A 141 19.75 -12.77 -0.19
N MET A 142 20.54 -13.34 0.73
CA MET A 142 21.62 -12.60 1.43
C MET A 142 22.86 -12.33 0.55
N PHE A 143 22.80 -12.64 -0.74
CA PHE A 143 23.81 -12.32 -1.72
C PHE A 143 23.16 -12.24 -3.10
N GLU A 144 23.35 -11.11 -3.80
CA GLU A 144 22.88 -10.89 -5.15
C GLU A 144 24.07 -10.48 -6.04
N LYS A 145 24.12 -10.98 -7.27
CA LYS A 145 25.10 -10.50 -8.27
C LYS A 145 24.50 -9.32 -9.03
N ILE A 146 25.24 -8.21 -9.10
CA ILE A 146 24.85 -7.02 -9.87
C ILE A 146 24.51 -7.38 -11.32
N SER A 147 25.23 -8.34 -11.92
CA SER A 147 24.95 -8.80 -13.28
C SER A 147 23.56 -9.42 -13.43
N GLN A 148 23.12 -10.22 -12.47
CA GLN A 148 21.81 -10.88 -12.48
C GLN A 148 20.69 -9.86 -12.26
N ARG A 149 20.89 -8.94 -11.31
CA ARG A 149 19.95 -7.82 -11.12
C ARG A 149 19.81 -7.00 -12.39
N SER A 150 20.94 -6.66 -13.01
CA SER A 150 20.93 -5.87 -14.23
C SER A 150 20.32 -6.58 -15.43
N GLU A 151 20.37 -7.92 -15.48
CA GLU A 151 19.73 -8.75 -16.50
C GLU A 151 18.21 -8.79 -16.26
N ALA A 152 17.76 -9.10 -15.04
CA ALA A 152 16.34 -9.09 -14.71
C ALA A 152 15.66 -7.73 -14.99
N LEU A 153 16.36 -6.62 -14.73
CA LEU A 153 15.82 -5.28 -15.05
C LEU A 153 15.77 -4.97 -16.55
N ASP A 154 16.61 -5.61 -17.35
CA ASP A 154 16.62 -5.52 -18.81
C ASP A 154 15.45 -6.33 -19.39
N ASP A 155 15.30 -7.57 -18.90
CA ASP A 155 14.23 -8.51 -19.27
C ASP A 155 12.84 -7.86 -19.06
N LEU A 156 12.63 -7.13 -17.96
CA LEU A 156 11.37 -6.40 -17.72
C LEU A 156 11.05 -5.38 -18.82
N ILE A 157 12.05 -4.67 -19.34
CA ILE A 157 11.84 -3.67 -20.39
C ILE A 157 11.51 -4.38 -21.70
N ASP A 158 12.18 -5.50 -21.99
CA ASP A 158 11.98 -6.27 -23.22
C ASP A 158 10.63 -7.01 -23.22
N ASP A 159 10.23 -7.66 -22.12
CA ASP A 159 8.91 -8.29 -21.95
C ASP A 159 7.78 -7.24 -22.09
N TYR A 160 7.99 -6.05 -21.54
CA TYR A 160 7.07 -4.93 -21.70
C TYR A 160 7.02 -4.44 -23.15
N ALA A 161 8.15 -4.41 -23.85
CA ALA A 161 8.24 -4.03 -25.26
C ALA A 161 7.40 -4.95 -26.15
N GLU A 162 7.48 -6.26 -25.93
CA GLU A 162 6.69 -7.25 -26.67
C GLU A 162 5.20 -7.06 -26.39
N SER A 163 4.82 -7.00 -25.10
CA SER A 163 3.43 -6.84 -24.68
C SER A 163 2.78 -5.57 -25.26
N ILE A 164 3.49 -4.44 -25.25
CA ILE A 164 2.94 -3.16 -25.72
C ILE A 164 2.86 -3.09 -27.25
N LYS A 165 3.80 -3.72 -27.96
CA LYS A 165 3.78 -3.79 -29.43
C LYS A 165 2.57 -4.56 -29.91
N ASP A 166 2.31 -5.71 -29.30
CA ASP A 166 1.16 -6.55 -29.64
C ASP A 166 -0.16 -5.83 -29.35
N ALA A 167 -0.25 -5.18 -28.19
CA ALA A 167 -1.47 -4.47 -27.77
C ALA A 167 -1.85 -3.28 -28.67
N TYR A 168 -0.86 -2.55 -29.18
CA TYR A 168 -1.08 -1.34 -29.99
C TYR A 168 -0.80 -1.53 -31.48
N GLY A 169 -0.44 -2.74 -31.92
CA GLY A 169 -0.09 -3.03 -33.31
C GLY A 169 1.14 -2.25 -33.80
N ILE A 170 2.12 -2.03 -32.94
CA ILE A 170 3.35 -1.28 -33.27
C ILE A 170 4.33 -2.23 -33.96
N SER A 171 4.73 -1.91 -35.19
CA SER A 171 5.67 -2.73 -35.96
C SER A 171 7.05 -2.78 -35.33
N GLU A 172 7.62 -1.60 -35.03
CA GLU A 172 8.99 -1.45 -34.55
C GLU A 172 9.10 -0.34 -33.50
N LEU A 173 10.01 -0.54 -32.56
CA LEU A 173 10.42 0.43 -31.57
C LEU A 173 11.81 0.96 -31.96
N GLY A 174 12.02 2.27 -31.85
CA GLY A 174 13.30 2.91 -32.18
C GLY A 174 14.15 3.24 -30.95
N ASP A 175 15.45 3.34 -31.14
CA ASP A 175 16.38 3.82 -30.11
C ASP A 175 16.19 5.34 -29.88
N PRO A 176 15.78 5.78 -28.67
CA PRO A 176 15.53 7.19 -28.39
C PRO A 176 16.79 8.06 -28.40
N HIS A 177 17.98 7.45 -28.44
CA HIS A 177 19.25 8.17 -28.48
C HIS A 177 19.64 8.63 -29.88
N PHE A 178 19.03 8.07 -30.94
CA PHE A 178 19.30 8.53 -32.29
C PHE A 178 18.63 9.88 -32.55
N VAL A 179 19.41 10.80 -33.10
CA VAL A 179 18.91 12.12 -33.48
C VAL A 179 18.03 11.97 -34.70
N SER A 180 16.77 12.37 -34.57
CA SER A 180 15.78 12.31 -35.64
C SER A 180 14.78 13.46 -35.52
N GLU A 181 14.33 13.96 -36.66
CA GLU A 181 13.20 14.90 -36.74
C GLU A 181 11.84 14.18 -36.75
N GLU A 182 11.84 12.88 -37.08
CA GLU A 182 10.67 12.01 -37.11
C GLU A 182 10.37 11.44 -35.72
N SER A 183 9.08 11.39 -35.38
CA SER A 183 8.63 10.81 -34.12
C SER A 183 8.59 9.28 -34.19
N ILE A 184 9.26 8.63 -33.26
CA ILE A 184 9.33 7.18 -33.11
C ILE A 184 8.58 6.73 -31.85
N TYR A 185 8.15 5.48 -31.82
CA TYR A 185 7.75 4.81 -30.59
C TYR A 185 8.99 4.19 -29.95
N THR A 186 9.11 4.32 -28.62
CA THR A 186 10.15 3.67 -27.82
C THR A 186 9.56 3.23 -26.49
N VAL A 187 10.17 2.22 -25.88
CA VAL A 187 9.92 1.86 -24.49
C VAL A 187 11.12 2.16 -23.63
N GLY A 188 10.90 2.17 -22.32
CA GLY A 188 11.98 2.19 -21.36
C GLY A 188 11.46 2.35 -19.94
N ARG A 189 12.41 2.33 -19.01
CA ARG A 189 12.15 2.54 -17.59
C ARG A 189 12.38 3.99 -17.20
N ILE A 190 11.44 4.58 -16.47
CA ILE A 190 11.58 5.91 -15.88
C ILE A 190 12.60 5.87 -14.75
N LEU A 191 13.60 6.73 -14.87
CA LEU A 191 14.53 7.05 -13.80
C LEU A 191 14.28 8.48 -13.32
N SER A 192 14.43 8.67 -12.02
CA SER A 192 14.54 9.99 -11.40
C SER A 192 15.89 10.05 -10.67
N PRO A 193 16.58 11.21 -10.61
CA PRO A 193 17.76 11.36 -9.78
C PRO A 193 17.44 10.98 -8.32
N PRO A 194 18.40 10.42 -7.55
CA PRO A 194 18.19 9.95 -6.18
C PRO A 194 17.51 11.01 -5.29
N THR A 195 16.49 10.57 -4.56
CA THR A 195 15.40 11.36 -3.98
C THR A 195 15.56 11.69 -2.49
N ASP A 196 16.78 11.77 -1.97
CA ASP A 196 16.96 11.93 -0.51
C ASP A 196 16.42 13.28 0.01
N SER A 197 16.14 14.26 -0.87
CA SER A 197 15.59 15.56 -0.47
C SER A 197 14.47 16.14 -1.34
N SER A 198 14.17 15.60 -2.53
CA SER A 198 13.19 16.20 -3.44
C SER A 198 12.45 15.19 -4.30
N LYS A 199 11.11 15.30 -4.31
CA LYS A 199 10.21 14.54 -5.18
C LYS A 199 10.56 14.76 -6.66
N ALA A 200 10.42 13.71 -7.47
CA ALA A 200 10.60 13.76 -8.92
C ALA A 200 9.79 14.91 -9.55
N THR A 201 10.38 15.55 -10.57
CA THR A 201 9.74 16.60 -11.36
C THR A 201 9.75 16.22 -12.83
N SER A 202 8.84 16.77 -13.63
CA SER A 202 8.76 16.45 -15.07
C SER A 202 10.02 16.85 -15.87
N THR A 203 10.88 17.70 -15.30
CA THR A 203 12.15 18.12 -15.90
C THR A 203 13.35 17.30 -15.45
N SER A 204 13.19 16.44 -14.42
CA SER A 204 14.28 15.63 -13.87
C SER A 204 14.21 14.16 -14.29
N LEU A 205 13.27 13.79 -15.16
CA LEU A 205 13.13 12.40 -15.60
C LEU A 205 14.15 12.03 -16.69
N TYR A 206 14.54 10.76 -16.64
CA TYR A 206 15.30 10.08 -17.68
C TYR A 206 14.57 8.81 -18.10
N LEU A 207 14.76 8.41 -19.35
CA LEU A 207 14.31 7.13 -19.88
C LEU A 207 15.54 6.24 -20.06
N GLU A 208 15.51 5.06 -19.46
CA GLU A 208 16.50 4.00 -19.65
C GLU A 208 15.95 2.97 -20.63
N SER A 209 16.65 2.77 -21.74
CA SER A 209 16.33 1.71 -22.70
C SER A 209 16.95 0.38 -22.28
N SER A 210 16.42 -0.73 -22.78
CA SER A 210 17.07 -2.03 -22.64
C SER A 210 18.39 -2.07 -23.42
N ARG A 211 19.21 -3.10 -23.18
CA ARG A 211 20.44 -3.33 -23.95
C ARG A 211 20.13 -3.65 -25.41
N LEU A 212 19.05 -4.38 -25.66
CA LEU A 212 18.61 -4.72 -27.02
C LEU A 212 18.14 -3.48 -27.78
N LEU A 213 17.31 -2.62 -27.16
CA LEU A 213 16.73 -1.46 -27.84
C LEU A 213 17.69 -0.29 -27.98
N GLY A 214 18.49 0.02 -26.95
CA GLY A 214 19.34 1.21 -26.94
C GLY A 214 20.61 1.07 -26.10
N ALA A 215 21.15 -0.14 -26.01
CA ALA A 215 22.40 -0.46 -25.31
C ALA A 215 22.42 -0.04 -23.82
N GLY A 216 21.27 -0.03 -23.14
CA GLY A 216 21.20 0.32 -21.71
C GLY A 216 21.41 1.82 -21.44
N LYS A 217 21.35 2.66 -22.47
CA LYS A 217 21.64 4.10 -22.35
C LYS A 217 20.46 4.84 -21.72
N ARG A 218 20.78 6.02 -21.18
CA ARG A 218 19.83 6.89 -20.52
C ARG A 218 19.77 8.22 -21.26
N ILE A 219 18.56 8.67 -21.55
CA ILE A 219 18.32 9.98 -22.17
C ILE A 219 17.36 10.80 -21.31
N ALA A 220 17.57 12.11 -21.26
CA ALA A 220 16.67 13.02 -20.57
C ALA A 220 15.27 12.94 -21.23
N LEU A 221 14.24 12.69 -20.42
CA LEU A 221 12.87 12.61 -20.88
C LEU A 221 12.17 13.95 -20.67
N ARG A 222 11.59 14.51 -21.73
CA ARG A 222 10.86 15.78 -21.69
C ARG A 222 9.50 15.59 -22.32
N PHE A 223 8.54 16.40 -21.91
CA PHE A 223 7.18 16.37 -22.46
C PHE A 223 6.94 17.65 -23.25
N THR A 224 6.18 17.55 -24.33
CA THR A 224 5.62 18.72 -24.99
C THR A 224 4.66 19.48 -24.06
N THR A 225 4.15 20.62 -24.52
CA THR A 225 3.20 21.40 -23.74
C THR A 225 1.95 20.55 -23.41
N PRO A 226 1.29 20.76 -22.26
CA PRO A 226 0.15 19.93 -21.85
C PRO A 226 -1.00 19.84 -22.85
N ASN A 227 -1.16 20.83 -23.74
CA ASN A 227 -2.18 20.85 -24.78
C ASN A 227 -1.76 20.11 -26.07
N ALA A 228 -0.48 19.73 -26.17
CA ALA A 228 0.06 18.96 -27.29
C ALA A 228 0.43 17.53 -26.87
N LEU A 229 0.66 17.30 -25.57
CA LEU A 229 0.94 15.98 -25.01
C LEU A 229 -0.33 15.15 -24.97
N LYS A 230 -0.24 13.94 -25.52
CA LYS A 230 -1.36 13.01 -25.64
C LYS A 230 -1.20 11.78 -24.75
N VAL A 231 -2.31 11.18 -24.33
CA VAL A 231 -2.35 9.90 -23.63
C VAL A 231 -3.39 8.98 -24.26
N ARG A 232 -2.97 7.76 -24.61
CA ARG A 232 -3.83 6.73 -25.23
C ARG A 232 -3.96 5.51 -24.31
N GLY A 233 -5.16 4.91 -24.28
CA GLY A 233 -5.44 3.70 -23.50
C GLY A 233 -5.60 3.96 -21.99
N GLY A 234 -5.73 5.22 -21.58
CA GLY A 234 -6.06 5.58 -20.21
C GLY A 234 -7.52 5.30 -19.86
N ALA A 235 -7.88 5.55 -18.60
CA ALA A 235 -9.27 5.51 -18.18
C ALA A 235 -10.10 6.54 -18.96
N PRO A 236 -11.37 6.26 -19.30
CA PRO A 236 -12.21 7.22 -20.01
C PRO A 236 -12.28 8.57 -19.29
N GLY A 237 -12.04 9.67 -20.01
CA GLY A 237 -12.06 11.04 -19.47
C GLY A 237 -10.77 11.50 -18.79
N VAL A 238 -9.66 10.78 -18.97
CA VAL A 238 -8.38 11.08 -18.32
C VAL A 238 -7.80 12.43 -18.78
N LYS A 239 -7.12 13.14 -17.87
CA LYS A 239 -6.47 14.44 -18.12
C LYS A 239 -4.96 14.43 -17.92
N GLY A 240 -4.36 13.24 -17.96
CA GLY A 240 -2.95 13.03 -17.66
C GLY A 240 -2.64 11.59 -17.30
N PHE A 241 -1.43 11.37 -16.81
CA PHE A 241 -0.96 10.05 -16.40
C PHE A 241 0.06 10.19 -15.26
N GLY A 242 0.17 9.14 -14.46
CA GLY A 242 1.18 9.07 -13.40
C GLY A 242 2.48 8.48 -13.91
N LEU A 243 3.60 8.97 -13.37
CA LEU A 243 4.94 8.44 -13.57
C LEU A 243 5.61 8.28 -12.20
N PHE A 244 6.52 7.32 -12.08
CA PHE A 244 7.31 7.12 -10.87
C PHE A 244 8.63 6.40 -11.23
N PRO A 245 9.66 6.45 -10.38
CA PRO A 245 10.91 5.72 -10.60
C PRO A 245 10.66 4.21 -10.71
N GLY A 246 11.13 3.59 -11.80
CA GLY A 246 10.88 2.18 -12.09
C GLY A 246 9.74 1.92 -13.06
N CYS A 247 8.87 2.90 -13.30
CA CYS A 247 7.74 2.78 -14.22
C CYS A 247 8.21 2.47 -15.64
N LEU A 248 7.75 1.35 -16.20
CA LEU A 248 7.91 0.98 -17.60
C LEU A 248 6.88 1.76 -18.42
N VAL A 249 7.36 2.46 -19.45
CA VAL A 249 6.51 3.32 -20.29
C VAL A 249 6.78 3.09 -21.76
N CYS A 250 5.73 3.22 -22.56
CA CYS A 250 5.83 3.35 -24.01
C CYS A 250 5.46 4.77 -24.41
N VAL A 251 6.37 5.44 -25.11
CA VAL A 251 6.22 6.85 -25.48
C VAL A 251 6.49 7.04 -26.97
N LYS A 252 5.76 7.97 -27.57
CA LYS A 252 6.02 8.48 -28.91
C LYS A 252 6.64 9.86 -28.81
N GLY A 253 7.70 10.10 -29.57
CA GLY A 253 8.37 11.38 -29.56
C GLY A 253 9.62 11.36 -30.40
N ARG A 254 10.47 12.38 -30.23
CA ARG A 254 11.68 12.54 -31.04
C ARG A 254 12.82 13.16 -30.28
N ASN A 255 14.03 12.87 -30.72
CA ASN A 255 15.26 13.46 -30.23
C ASN A 255 15.84 14.38 -31.31
N GLY A 256 15.33 15.60 -31.43
CA GLY A 256 15.78 16.54 -32.47
C GLY A 256 17.16 17.16 -32.19
N GLY A 257 17.57 17.24 -30.92
CA GLY A 257 18.77 17.99 -30.49
C GLY A 257 19.89 17.14 -29.89
N GLY A 258 19.74 15.82 -29.82
CA GLY A 258 20.70 14.87 -29.22
C GLY A 258 20.68 14.80 -27.69
N GLY A 259 20.19 15.83 -26.99
CA GLY A 259 20.25 15.91 -25.53
C GLY A 259 19.02 15.41 -24.78
N ALA A 260 17.87 15.26 -25.43
CA ALA A 260 16.63 14.85 -24.78
C ALA A 260 15.64 14.23 -25.78
N PHE A 261 14.89 13.25 -25.31
CA PHE A 261 13.74 12.70 -26.02
C PHE A 261 12.48 13.48 -25.62
N VAL A 262 11.85 14.16 -26.58
CA VAL A 262 10.66 14.98 -26.36
C VAL A 262 9.41 14.19 -26.72
N VAL A 263 8.63 13.85 -25.70
CA VAL A 263 7.42 13.03 -25.77
C VAL A 263 6.22 13.85 -26.23
N GLU A 264 5.53 13.33 -27.23
CA GLU A 264 4.32 13.86 -27.83
C GLU A 264 3.08 13.03 -27.46
N GLU A 265 3.23 11.73 -27.23
CA GLU A 265 2.15 10.81 -26.85
C GLU A 265 2.68 9.72 -25.90
N VAL A 266 1.87 9.31 -24.92
CA VAL A 266 2.15 8.18 -24.04
C VAL A 266 1.09 7.11 -24.25
N LEU A 267 1.52 5.85 -24.36
CA LEU A 267 0.64 4.69 -24.44
C LEU A 267 0.56 4.04 -23.07
N MET A 268 -0.64 3.97 -22.50
CA MET A 268 -0.87 3.29 -21.23
C MET A 268 -0.82 1.78 -21.45
N THR A 269 -0.26 1.03 -20.51
CA THR A 269 -0.23 -0.43 -20.62
C THR A 269 -1.66 -0.99 -20.59
N PRO A 270 -2.03 -1.88 -21.53
CA PRO A 270 -3.30 -2.59 -21.41
C PRO A 270 -3.32 -3.43 -20.14
N VAL A 271 -4.48 -3.46 -19.49
CA VAL A 271 -4.73 -4.44 -18.44
C VAL A 271 -5.27 -5.69 -19.12
N ASP A 272 -4.59 -6.83 -18.95
CA ASP A 272 -5.08 -8.08 -19.53
C ASP A 272 -6.45 -8.42 -18.90
N GLU A 273 -7.38 -8.83 -19.75
CA GLU A 273 -8.63 -9.41 -19.26
C GLU A 273 -8.32 -10.76 -18.62
N LEU A 274 -8.80 -10.99 -17.39
CA LEU A 274 -8.68 -12.27 -16.68
C LEU A 274 -9.57 -13.32 -17.38
N LEU A 275 -9.12 -13.79 -18.53
CA LEU A 275 -9.76 -14.80 -19.36
C LEU A 275 -9.05 -16.13 -19.13
N SER A 276 -9.50 -16.90 -18.14
CA SER A 276 -9.48 -18.38 -18.14
C SER A 276 -9.51 -19.00 -16.73
N PHE A 277 -10.58 -18.81 -15.94
CA PHE A 277 -10.95 -19.79 -14.91
C PHE A 277 -12.45 -19.66 -14.63
N GLN A 278 -13.32 -20.43 -15.29
CA GLN A 278 -14.69 -20.62 -14.82
C GLN A 278 -15.26 -22.00 -15.19
N HIS A 279 -16.16 -22.44 -14.30
CA HIS A 279 -16.97 -23.67 -14.30
C HIS A 279 -16.33 -24.96 -13.78
N GLY A 280 -16.02 -24.95 -12.48
CA GLY A 280 -15.99 -26.17 -11.68
C GLY A 280 -17.27 -26.35 -10.87
N GLU A 281 -17.73 -27.59 -10.66
CA GLU A 281 -18.94 -27.94 -9.89
C GLU A 281 -18.92 -27.51 -8.40
N LYS A 282 -17.79 -26.95 -7.92
CA LYS A 282 -17.46 -26.80 -6.49
C LYS A 282 -18.26 -25.72 -5.75
N LEU A 283 -18.53 -24.56 -6.37
CA LEU A 283 -19.37 -23.53 -5.74
C LEU A 283 -20.88 -23.81 -5.87
N SER A 284 -21.28 -24.56 -6.89
CA SER A 284 -22.65 -25.08 -7.08
C SER A 284 -23.73 -23.97 -7.05
N GLY A 285 -23.41 -22.77 -7.53
CA GLY A 285 -24.33 -21.62 -7.52
C GLY A 285 -24.58 -21.01 -6.13
N GLN A 286 -23.67 -21.17 -5.18
CA GLN A 286 -23.73 -20.55 -3.85
C GLN A 286 -22.55 -19.57 -3.65
N PRO A 287 -22.75 -18.42 -2.98
CA PRO A 287 -21.70 -17.43 -2.76
C PRO A 287 -20.50 -17.96 -1.96
N LEU A 288 -19.32 -17.38 -2.22
CA LEU A 288 -18.12 -17.55 -1.41
C LEU A 288 -17.94 -16.34 -0.48
N SER A 289 -17.66 -16.59 0.80
CA SER A 289 -17.30 -15.54 1.76
C SER A 289 -15.81 -15.62 2.06
N LEU A 290 -15.11 -14.49 1.92
CA LEU A 290 -13.73 -14.27 2.29
C LEU A 290 -13.69 -13.12 3.30
N MET A 291 -12.82 -13.17 4.30
CA MET A 291 -12.45 -11.99 5.06
C MET A 291 -10.93 -11.95 5.18
N THR A 292 -10.39 -10.75 5.24
CA THR A 292 -8.94 -10.49 5.22
C THR A 292 -8.61 -9.43 6.25
N ALA A 293 -7.51 -9.65 6.98
CA ALA A 293 -6.98 -8.70 7.94
C ALA A 293 -5.45 -8.62 7.82
N ALA A 294 -4.94 -7.39 7.85
CA ALA A 294 -3.51 -7.12 7.92
C ALA A 294 -3.12 -6.73 9.35
N GLY A 295 -2.09 -7.32 9.93
CA GLY A 295 -1.47 -6.86 11.18
C GLY A 295 -0.87 -5.44 11.05
N PRO A 296 -0.39 -4.83 12.16
CA PRO A 296 -0.13 -5.45 13.45
C PRO A 296 -1.39 -5.98 14.13
N PHE A 297 -1.24 -7.07 14.90
CA PHE A 297 -2.35 -7.73 15.62
C PHE A 297 -2.40 -7.40 17.12
N THR A 298 -1.52 -6.52 17.57
CA THR A 298 -1.45 -5.97 18.93
C THR A 298 -1.19 -4.46 18.85
N LEU A 299 -1.50 -3.75 19.93
CA LEU A 299 -1.22 -2.31 20.05
C LEU A 299 0.20 -2.09 20.55
N ASP A 300 0.75 -0.87 20.40
CA ASP A 300 2.15 -0.58 20.74
C ASP A 300 2.44 -0.59 22.25
N ASP A 301 1.38 -0.47 23.07
CA ASP A 301 1.46 -0.39 24.52
C ASP A 301 1.51 -1.75 25.22
N ASP A 302 1.11 -2.85 24.54
CA ASP A 302 1.15 -4.19 25.11
C ASP A 302 1.30 -5.34 24.08
N LEU A 303 1.61 -6.53 24.60
CA LEU A 303 1.64 -7.78 23.82
C LEU A 303 0.46 -8.71 24.21
N SER A 304 -0.69 -8.14 24.55
CA SER A 304 -1.89 -8.89 24.90
C SER A 304 -2.58 -9.52 23.69
N TYR A 305 -2.35 -8.94 22.49
CA TYR A 305 -3.03 -9.31 21.25
C TYR A 305 -4.56 -9.19 21.33
N ALA A 306 -5.07 -8.25 22.14
CA ALA A 306 -6.51 -8.00 22.26
C ALA A 306 -7.25 -7.75 20.92
N PRO A 307 -6.66 -7.06 19.91
CA PRO A 307 -7.26 -6.95 18.57
C PRO A 307 -7.41 -8.31 17.86
N LEU A 308 -6.41 -9.19 17.98
CA LEU A 308 -6.50 -10.55 17.44
C LEU A 308 -7.59 -11.37 18.12
N ASP A 309 -7.73 -11.25 19.44
CA ASP A 309 -8.82 -11.91 20.17
C ASP A 309 -10.19 -11.46 19.69
N ALA A 310 -10.39 -10.15 19.49
CA ALA A 310 -11.61 -9.62 18.91
C ALA A 310 -11.86 -10.20 17.51
N LEU A 311 -10.82 -10.23 16.68
CA LEU A 311 -10.93 -10.80 15.33
C LEU A 311 -11.26 -12.29 15.38
N VAL A 312 -10.58 -13.11 16.19
CA VAL A 312 -10.86 -14.54 16.34
C VAL A 312 -12.30 -14.79 16.80
N ASN A 313 -12.87 -13.92 17.64
CA ASN A 313 -14.28 -13.99 18.01
C ASN A 313 -15.21 -13.69 16.82
N VAL A 314 -14.92 -12.65 16.02
CA VAL A 314 -15.65 -12.37 14.76
C VAL A 314 -15.50 -13.54 13.78
N VAL A 315 -14.30 -14.11 13.67
CA VAL A 315 -13.95 -15.22 12.78
C VAL A 315 -14.64 -16.53 13.19
N ARG A 316 -14.77 -16.80 14.49
CA ARG A 316 -15.56 -17.94 14.99
C ARG A 316 -16.97 -17.88 14.43
N ASP A 317 -17.50 -16.68 14.28
CA ASP A 317 -18.82 -16.43 13.73
C ASP A 317 -18.80 -16.32 12.19
N GLU A 318 -17.69 -15.87 11.54
CA GLU A 318 -17.68 -15.44 10.12
C GLU A 318 -16.44 -15.77 9.21
N ARG A 319 -15.44 -16.56 9.65
CA ARG A 319 -14.39 -17.28 8.86
C ARG A 319 -13.44 -16.54 7.85
N PRO A 320 -12.19 -16.20 8.25
CA PRO A 320 -11.16 -15.61 7.36
C PRO A 320 -9.65 -15.88 7.57
N ASP A 321 -8.82 -15.22 6.73
CA ASP A 321 -7.35 -15.24 6.57
C ASP A 321 -6.60 -14.05 7.25
N LEU A 322 -5.30 -14.22 7.59
CA LEU A 322 -4.52 -13.33 8.51
C LEU A 322 -3.02 -13.14 8.15
N GLY A 323 -2.40 -12.00 8.52
CA GLY A 323 -0.94 -11.72 8.67
C GLY A 323 -0.63 -10.19 8.76
N PRO A 324 0.46 -9.60 9.32
CA PRO A 324 1.63 -10.07 10.09
C PRO A 324 1.47 -10.24 11.61
N PHE A 325 2.23 -11.17 12.21
CA PHE A 325 1.94 -11.77 13.52
C PHE A 325 2.84 -11.34 14.68
N VAL A 326 4.16 -11.31 14.49
CA VAL A 326 5.12 -10.85 15.51
C VAL A 326 6.00 -9.80 14.87
N ASP A 327 5.61 -8.55 15.06
CA ASP A 327 6.17 -7.40 14.35
C ASP A 327 7.51 -6.97 14.93
N ALA A 328 8.57 -7.05 14.12
CA ALA A 328 9.92 -6.64 14.49
C ALA A 328 10.02 -5.14 14.87
N GLN A 329 9.11 -4.30 14.36
CA GLN A 329 9.08 -2.86 14.67
C GLN A 329 8.26 -2.54 15.93
N HIS A 330 7.61 -3.51 16.57
CA HIS A 330 6.86 -3.28 17.80
C HIS A 330 7.77 -2.73 18.91
N PRO A 331 7.41 -1.63 19.63
CA PRO A 331 8.32 -0.94 20.54
C PRO A 331 8.96 -1.84 21.61
N LEU A 332 8.17 -2.72 22.24
CA LEU A 332 8.69 -3.67 23.25
C LEU A 332 9.65 -4.71 22.67
N ILE A 333 9.47 -5.10 21.41
CA ILE A 333 10.34 -6.08 20.73
C ILE A 333 11.63 -5.37 20.30
N ALA A 334 11.52 -4.21 19.64
CA ALA A 334 12.65 -3.42 19.16
C ALA A 334 13.58 -2.96 20.30
N THR A 335 13.02 -2.64 21.48
CA THR A 335 13.80 -2.25 22.67
C THR A 335 14.34 -3.44 23.47
N GLY A 336 13.97 -4.68 23.12
CA GLY A 336 14.33 -5.87 23.88
C GLY A 336 13.64 -5.99 25.24
N ALA A 337 12.56 -5.22 25.47
CA ALA A 337 11.77 -5.25 26.70
C ALA A 337 10.80 -6.46 26.76
N VAL A 338 11.29 -7.64 26.38
CA VAL A 338 10.55 -8.90 26.33
C VAL A 338 11.34 -10.01 26.99
N THR A 339 10.66 -10.88 27.74
CA THR A 339 11.29 -12.02 28.44
C THR A 339 11.13 -13.34 27.70
N GLN A 340 10.32 -13.37 26.64
CA GLN A 340 10.06 -14.54 25.81
C GLN A 340 10.75 -14.43 24.46
N THR A 341 11.07 -15.56 23.84
CA THR A 341 11.58 -15.56 22.46
C THR A 341 10.45 -15.22 21.48
N PRO A 342 10.74 -14.65 20.30
CA PRO A 342 9.72 -14.38 19.28
C PRO A 342 8.92 -15.62 18.88
N LEU A 343 9.57 -16.78 18.89
CA LEU A 343 8.93 -18.06 18.58
C LEU A 343 7.93 -18.48 19.66
N ASP A 344 8.27 -18.28 20.93
CA ASP A 344 7.37 -18.58 22.05
C ASP A 344 6.17 -17.63 22.06
N ILE A 345 6.41 -16.34 21.82
CA ILE A 345 5.34 -15.33 21.65
C ILE A 345 4.40 -15.75 20.52
N PHE A 346 4.93 -16.16 19.36
CA PHE A 346 4.10 -16.62 18.24
C PHE A 346 3.27 -17.85 18.63
N LYS A 347 3.88 -18.86 19.26
CA LYS A 347 3.17 -20.08 19.66
C LYS A 347 2.05 -19.79 20.64
N ASP A 348 2.35 -18.98 21.65
CA ASP A 348 1.44 -18.67 22.73
C ASP A 348 0.30 -17.76 22.28
N GLN A 349 0.61 -16.77 21.44
CA GLN A 349 -0.36 -15.77 21.05
C GLN A 349 -1.12 -16.14 19.78
N ILE A 350 -0.44 -16.72 18.78
CA ILE A 350 -1.00 -16.95 17.46
C ILE A 350 -1.43 -18.41 17.33
N SER A 351 -0.48 -19.34 17.46
CA SER A 351 -0.74 -20.77 17.18
C SER A 351 -1.84 -21.32 18.09
N ARG A 352 -1.81 -21.01 19.39
CA ARG A 352 -2.85 -21.40 20.34
C ARG A 352 -4.25 -20.96 19.91
N ARG A 353 -4.40 -19.71 19.47
CA ARG A 353 -5.70 -19.17 19.01
C ARG A 353 -6.16 -19.79 17.70
N LEU A 354 -5.23 -20.09 16.80
CA LEU A 354 -5.54 -20.80 15.55
C LEU A 354 -5.98 -22.25 15.80
N HIS A 355 -5.43 -22.95 16.80
CA HIS A 355 -5.94 -24.27 17.21
C HIS A 355 -7.39 -24.17 17.69
N THR A 356 -7.69 -23.25 18.60
CA THR A 356 -9.06 -23.00 19.07
C THR A 356 -10.03 -22.70 17.93
N LEU A 357 -9.59 -21.91 16.95
CA LEU A 357 -10.41 -21.59 15.79
C LEU A 357 -10.67 -22.80 14.89
N VAL A 358 -9.64 -23.59 14.60
CA VAL A 358 -9.77 -24.78 13.76
C VAL A 358 -10.67 -25.83 14.40
N GLU A 359 -10.66 -25.93 15.73
CA GLU A 359 -11.54 -26.82 16.49
C GLU A 359 -12.99 -26.32 16.49
N SER A 360 -13.19 -25.03 16.76
CA SER A 360 -14.54 -24.42 16.82
C SER A 360 -15.18 -24.22 15.45
N SER A 361 -14.39 -24.09 14.39
CA SER A 361 -14.86 -23.87 13.02
C SER A 361 -14.14 -24.75 12.00
N PRO A 362 -14.41 -26.07 11.96
CA PRO A 362 -13.65 -27.03 11.16
C PRO A 362 -13.70 -26.82 9.64
N GLY A 363 -14.69 -26.05 9.15
CA GLY A 363 -14.87 -25.71 7.74
C GLY A 363 -14.20 -24.40 7.32
N THR A 364 -13.56 -23.68 8.24
CA THR A 364 -12.70 -22.53 7.91
C THR A 364 -11.39 -23.03 7.33
N VAL A 365 -11.04 -22.53 6.16
CA VAL A 365 -9.67 -22.61 5.64
C VAL A 365 -8.98 -21.33 6.09
N ILE A 366 -7.81 -21.47 6.70
CA ILE A 366 -7.00 -20.34 7.17
C ILE A 366 -5.74 -20.31 6.33
N ILE A 367 -5.50 -19.20 5.66
CA ILE A 367 -4.30 -18.90 4.88
C ILE A 367 -3.49 -17.85 5.64
N LEU A 368 -2.20 -18.12 5.84
CA LEU A 368 -1.25 -17.15 6.38
C LEU A 368 -0.23 -16.80 5.30
N VAL A 369 -0.03 -15.50 5.10
CA VAL A 369 0.99 -14.90 4.23
C VAL A 369 1.95 -14.13 5.14
N PRO A 370 3.27 -14.32 5.02
CA PRO A 370 4.24 -13.64 5.87
C PRO A 370 4.41 -12.17 5.47
N SER A 371 5.00 -11.39 6.37
CA SER A 371 5.60 -10.09 6.08
C SER A 371 7.10 -10.14 6.34
N VAL A 372 7.88 -9.31 5.65
CA VAL A 372 9.32 -9.15 5.95
C VAL A 372 9.56 -8.60 7.36
N ARG A 373 8.52 -8.03 7.99
CA ARG A 373 8.51 -7.61 9.39
C ARG A 373 8.28 -8.74 10.40
N ASP A 374 7.93 -9.95 9.95
CA ASP A 374 7.72 -11.10 10.84
C ASP A 374 9.07 -11.63 11.36
N LEU A 375 9.34 -11.42 12.64
CA LEU A 375 10.59 -11.84 13.31
C LEU A 375 10.76 -13.37 13.36
N VAL A 376 9.66 -14.10 13.15
CA VAL A 376 9.66 -15.57 13.10
C VAL A 376 10.04 -16.14 11.73
N SER A 377 10.14 -15.30 10.71
CA SER A 377 10.59 -15.70 9.38
C SER A 377 12.11 -15.68 9.30
N ARG A 378 12.70 -16.69 8.63
CA ARG A 378 14.14 -16.70 8.29
C ARG A 378 14.44 -15.99 6.97
N HIS A 379 13.40 -15.59 6.24
CA HIS A 379 13.51 -14.91 4.96
C HIS A 379 13.08 -13.46 5.15
N MET A 380 14.02 -12.53 5.06
CA MET A 380 13.81 -11.09 5.33
C MET A 380 13.91 -10.24 4.05
N ALA A 381 13.59 -10.84 2.91
CA ALA A 381 13.55 -10.19 1.61
C ALA A 381 12.20 -10.43 0.96
N PHE A 382 11.83 -9.53 0.06
CA PHE A 382 10.58 -9.58 -0.67
C PHE A 382 10.91 -9.85 -2.14
N PRO A 383 10.46 -10.96 -2.74
CA PRO A 383 9.53 -11.94 -2.29
C PRO A 383 10.08 -12.81 -1.19
N GLN A 384 9.19 -13.19 -0.28
CA GLN A 384 9.47 -13.93 0.93
C GLN A 384 8.90 -15.34 0.85
N SER A 385 9.69 -16.32 1.27
CA SER A 385 9.24 -17.70 1.42
C SER A 385 8.14 -17.85 2.47
N MET A 386 7.37 -18.94 2.35
CA MET A 386 6.41 -19.38 3.36
C MET A 386 7.06 -19.52 4.76
N LEU A 387 6.25 -19.33 5.79
CA LEU A 387 6.64 -19.60 7.17
C LEU A 387 6.90 -21.10 7.43
N GLU A 388 7.70 -21.41 8.47
CA GLU A 388 7.99 -22.79 8.87
C GLU A 388 6.90 -23.34 9.80
N LYS A 389 5.97 -24.10 9.21
CA LYS A 389 4.76 -24.59 9.91
C LYS A 389 5.03 -25.33 11.23
N ASP A 390 5.92 -26.31 11.20
CA ASP A 390 6.19 -27.19 12.33
C ASP A 390 6.91 -26.43 13.46
N THR A 391 7.88 -25.59 13.09
CA THR A 391 8.60 -24.71 14.03
C THR A 391 7.62 -23.81 14.78
N LEU A 392 6.62 -23.27 14.10
CA LEU A 392 5.60 -22.38 14.66
C LEU A 392 4.49 -23.08 15.44
N GLY A 393 4.40 -24.42 15.41
CA GLY A 393 3.34 -25.16 16.10
C GLY A 393 1.94 -24.93 15.52
N LEU A 394 1.84 -24.64 14.23
CA LEU A 394 0.58 -24.32 13.56
C LEU A 394 -0.30 -25.56 13.31
N PRO A 395 -1.64 -25.45 13.37
CA PRO A 395 -2.55 -26.55 13.04
C PRO A 395 -2.38 -27.07 11.60
N LYS A 396 -2.59 -28.37 11.38
CA LYS A 396 -2.46 -29.00 10.05
C LYS A 396 -3.36 -28.36 8.99
N LYS A 397 -4.53 -27.83 9.37
CA LYS A 397 -5.48 -27.18 8.46
C LYS A 397 -5.07 -25.78 8.00
N VAL A 398 -4.14 -25.12 8.70
CA VAL A 398 -3.59 -23.82 8.27
C VAL A 398 -2.72 -24.01 7.03
N LYS A 399 -2.98 -23.19 6.01
CA LYS A 399 -2.21 -23.14 4.76
C LYS A 399 -1.26 -21.94 4.83
N LEU A 400 -0.02 -22.15 4.40
CA LEU A 400 0.98 -21.10 4.34
C LEU A 400 1.21 -20.81 2.87
N LEU A 401 1.28 -19.53 2.51
CA LEU A 401 1.60 -19.07 1.17
C LEU A 401 2.79 -18.10 1.24
N PRO A 402 3.55 -17.95 0.14
CA PRO A 402 4.63 -16.98 0.08
C PRO A 402 4.08 -15.54 0.00
N ASN A 403 4.97 -14.56 0.00
CA ASN A 403 4.63 -13.15 -0.15
C ASN A 403 5.51 -12.51 -1.23
N PRO A 404 4.97 -11.88 -2.29
CA PRO A 404 3.57 -11.91 -2.64
C PRO A 404 3.21 -13.31 -3.15
N CYS A 405 1.92 -13.58 -3.35
CA CYS A 405 1.48 -14.81 -3.96
C CYS A 405 0.22 -14.61 -4.79
N THR A 406 0.07 -15.42 -5.83
CA THR A 406 -1.17 -15.58 -6.58
C THR A 406 -1.64 -17.02 -6.42
N PHE A 407 -2.92 -17.19 -6.12
CA PHE A 407 -3.55 -18.48 -5.96
C PHE A 407 -5.02 -18.39 -6.33
N SER A 408 -5.63 -19.52 -6.65
CA SER A 408 -7.05 -19.61 -6.89
C SER A 408 -7.77 -20.26 -5.72
N ILE A 409 -8.88 -19.64 -5.33
CA ILE A 409 -9.91 -20.26 -4.50
C ILE A 409 -11.04 -20.66 -5.43
N ASN A 410 -11.14 -21.95 -5.71
CA ASN A 410 -12.00 -22.49 -6.76
C ASN A 410 -11.72 -21.78 -8.11
N GLU A 411 -12.66 -20.98 -8.61
CA GLU A 411 -12.54 -20.23 -9.86
C GLU A 411 -11.99 -18.80 -9.71
N ILE A 412 -11.87 -18.29 -8.47
CA ILE A 412 -11.46 -16.90 -8.21
C ILE A 412 -9.95 -16.85 -8.03
N LEU A 413 -9.27 -16.10 -8.90
CA LEU A 413 -7.87 -15.76 -8.74
C LEU A 413 -7.71 -14.63 -7.70
N ILE A 414 -6.82 -14.84 -6.74
CA ILE A 414 -6.49 -13.88 -5.69
C ILE A 414 -4.98 -13.69 -5.68
N SER A 415 -4.55 -12.45 -5.87
CA SER A 415 -3.18 -12.03 -5.61
C SER A 415 -3.10 -11.25 -4.30
N LEU A 416 -2.13 -11.61 -3.46
CA LEU A 416 -1.89 -11.00 -2.15
C LEU A 416 -0.45 -10.52 -2.05
N SER A 417 -0.27 -9.35 -1.45
CA SER A 417 1.03 -8.82 -1.04
C SER A 417 0.87 -8.18 0.34
N SER A 418 1.84 -8.40 1.23
CA SER A 418 1.87 -7.75 2.54
C SER A 418 2.46 -6.34 2.51
N VAL A 419 2.99 -5.93 1.35
CA VAL A 419 3.67 -4.64 1.17
C VAL A 419 2.66 -3.58 0.77
N ASP A 420 2.68 -2.40 1.42
CA ASP A 420 1.79 -1.28 1.07
C ASP A 420 2.31 -0.52 -0.16
N VAL A 421 2.28 -1.20 -1.32
CA VAL A 421 2.71 -0.65 -2.60
C VAL A 421 1.93 0.61 -2.98
N LEU A 422 0.65 0.70 -2.61
CA LEU A 422 -0.20 1.85 -2.94
C LEU A 422 0.24 3.10 -2.18
N PHE A 423 0.59 2.97 -0.90
CA PHE A 423 1.17 4.07 -0.13
C PHE A 423 2.51 4.52 -0.72
N HIS A 424 3.37 3.59 -1.10
CA HIS A 424 4.67 3.90 -1.71
C HIS A 424 4.50 4.61 -3.05
N LEU A 425 3.62 4.09 -3.92
CA LEU A 425 3.32 4.71 -5.21
C LEU A 425 2.74 6.11 -5.03
N ARG A 426 1.83 6.33 -4.07
CA ARG A 426 1.25 7.66 -3.82
C ARG A 426 2.32 8.70 -3.46
N ARG A 427 3.37 8.31 -2.75
CA ARG A 427 4.46 9.22 -2.38
C ARG A 427 5.33 9.56 -3.58
N GLU A 428 5.68 8.55 -4.37
CA GLU A 428 6.61 8.69 -5.51
C GLU A 428 5.94 9.19 -6.80
N GLU A 429 4.62 9.05 -6.95
CA GLU A 429 3.91 9.40 -8.19
C GLU A 429 4.03 10.89 -8.52
N LEU A 430 4.49 11.16 -9.73
CA LEU A 430 4.43 12.43 -10.42
C LEU A 430 3.30 12.39 -11.45
N PHE A 431 2.30 13.26 -11.31
CA PHE A 431 1.22 13.38 -12.28
C PHE A 431 1.58 14.37 -13.39
N GLN A 432 1.55 13.90 -14.65
CA GLN A 432 1.79 14.70 -15.85
C GLN A 432 0.47 14.92 -16.60
N LYS A 433 0.13 16.18 -16.88
CA LYS A 433 -1.09 16.52 -17.63
C LYS A 433 -0.94 16.22 -19.12
N ALA A 434 -1.99 15.66 -19.71
CA ALA A 434 -2.07 15.30 -21.13
C ALA A 434 -3.53 15.27 -21.60
N GLU A 435 -3.74 15.38 -22.90
CA GLU A 435 -5.04 15.22 -23.55
C GLU A 435 -5.28 13.75 -23.90
N GLU A 436 -6.45 13.23 -23.54
CA GLU A 436 -6.90 11.90 -23.93
C GLU A 436 -7.04 11.81 -25.45
N VAL A 437 -6.47 10.76 -26.03
CA VAL A 437 -6.68 10.44 -27.44
C VAL A 437 -8.01 9.72 -27.58
N ASP A 438 -8.84 10.18 -28.52
CA ASP A 438 -10.15 9.62 -28.85
C ASP A 438 -11.12 9.60 -27.64
N PRO A 439 -11.44 10.78 -27.05
CA PRO A 439 -12.27 10.85 -25.85
C PRO A 439 -13.69 10.36 -26.12
N ASP A 440 -14.25 9.64 -25.16
CA ASP A 440 -15.61 9.13 -25.23
C ASP A 440 -16.62 10.30 -25.34
N PRO A 441 -17.41 10.38 -26.44
CA PRO A 441 -18.40 11.43 -26.63
C PRO A 441 -19.51 11.43 -25.58
N GLU A 442 -19.82 10.29 -24.96
CA GLU A 442 -20.88 10.16 -23.96
C GLU A 442 -20.47 10.75 -22.60
N LEU A 443 -19.18 10.69 -22.26
CA LEU A 443 -18.65 11.19 -20.98
C LEU A 443 -18.48 12.71 -20.94
N LYS A 444 -18.70 13.42 -22.06
CA LYS A 444 -18.66 14.90 -22.18
C LYS A 444 -17.45 15.56 -21.50
N GLY A 445 -16.31 14.88 -21.49
CA GLY A 445 -15.09 15.37 -20.83
C GLY A 445 -15.19 15.52 -19.31
N THR A 446 -16.13 14.83 -18.66
CA THR A 446 -16.24 14.79 -17.20
C THR A 446 -15.01 14.12 -16.63
N GLU A 447 -14.19 14.89 -15.91
CA GLU A 447 -12.95 14.38 -15.32
C GLU A 447 -13.28 13.40 -14.18
N VAL A 448 -12.93 12.13 -14.35
CA VAL A 448 -13.01 11.13 -13.28
C VAL A 448 -11.71 11.16 -12.48
N LYS A 449 -11.70 11.93 -11.38
CA LYS A 449 -10.57 11.91 -10.42
C LYS A 449 -10.74 10.78 -9.43
N ASP A 450 -10.09 9.65 -9.72
CA ASP A 450 -9.85 8.62 -8.72
C ASP A 450 -8.35 8.32 -8.63
N ALA A 451 -7.69 9.02 -7.70
CA ALA A 451 -6.26 8.84 -7.44
C ALA A 451 -5.94 7.41 -6.97
N MET A 452 -6.84 6.73 -6.25
CA MET A 452 -6.59 5.36 -5.81
C MET A 452 -6.67 4.39 -6.98
N ALA A 453 -7.69 4.51 -7.83
CA ALA A 453 -7.77 3.71 -9.04
C ALA A 453 -6.59 3.97 -9.98
N GLY A 454 -6.02 5.18 -10.01
CA GLY A 454 -4.76 5.47 -10.71
C GLY A 454 -3.60 4.60 -10.21
N LEU A 455 -3.40 4.53 -8.89
CA LEU A 455 -2.35 3.71 -8.27
C LEU A 455 -2.56 2.22 -8.52
N VAL A 456 -3.81 1.74 -8.46
CA VAL A 456 -4.14 0.34 -8.78
C VAL A 456 -3.84 0.03 -10.24
N ARG A 457 -4.17 0.93 -11.17
CA ARG A 457 -3.82 0.76 -12.59
C ARG A 457 -2.31 0.71 -12.81
N HIS A 458 -1.50 1.41 -12.01
CA HIS A 458 -0.04 1.24 -12.07
C HIS A 458 0.36 -0.18 -11.67
N VAL A 459 -0.13 -0.72 -10.55
CA VAL A 459 0.21 -2.10 -10.13
C VAL A 459 -0.18 -3.13 -11.20
N LEU A 460 -1.39 -3.00 -11.75
CA LEU A 460 -1.89 -3.89 -12.81
C LEU A 460 -1.14 -3.73 -14.13
N GLY A 461 -0.99 -2.49 -14.60
CA GLY A 461 -0.35 -2.18 -15.89
C GLY A 461 1.16 -2.35 -15.88
N GLN A 462 1.81 -2.33 -14.71
CA GLN A 462 3.24 -2.64 -14.57
C GLN A 462 3.50 -4.11 -14.32
N ARG A 463 2.43 -4.89 -14.17
CA ARG A 463 2.49 -6.31 -14.05
C ARG A 463 3.39 -6.81 -12.90
N ASN A 464 3.38 -6.05 -11.81
CA ASN A 464 4.36 -6.19 -10.73
C ASN A 464 3.77 -5.73 -9.39
N PHE A 465 3.81 -6.60 -8.38
CA PHE A 465 3.36 -6.34 -7.00
C PHE A 465 4.09 -5.17 -6.35
N TYR A 466 5.28 -4.82 -6.83
CA TYR A 466 6.01 -3.64 -6.41
C TYR A 466 6.87 -3.07 -7.57
N PRO A 467 6.32 -2.17 -8.38
CA PRO A 467 6.98 -1.67 -9.58
C PRO A 467 7.97 -0.51 -9.32
N ILE A 468 8.07 -0.01 -8.09
CA ILE A 468 8.94 1.13 -7.78
C ILE A 468 10.39 0.65 -7.71
N PHE A 469 11.26 1.27 -8.50
CA PHE A 469 12.68 0.94 -8.52
C PHE A 469 13.57 2.17 -8.73
N PRO A 470 14.59 2.39 -7.89
CA PRO A 470 14.84 1.69 -6.62
C PRO A 470 13.72 1.95 -5.60
N PRO A 471 13.48 1.04 -4.64
CA PRO A 471 12.55 1.32 -3.54
C PRO A 471 13.04 2.55 -2.74
N PRO A 472 12.12 3.38 -2.20
CA PRO A 472 12.50 4.55 -1.41
C PRO A 472 13.33 4.16 -0.19
N GLU A 473 14.39 4.91 0.13
CA GLU A 473 15.34 4.54 1.21
C GLU A 473 14.65 4.32 2.56
N ILE A 474 13.69 5.17 2.91
CA ILE A 474 12.89 5.07 4.16
C ILE A 474 12.17 3.71 4.26
N HIS A 475 11.83 3.10 3.13
CA HIS A 475 11.08 1.83 3.03
C HIS A 475 11.91 0.68 2.48
N ALA A 476 13.21 0.89 2.22
CA ALA A 476 14.08 -0.12 1.62
C ALA A 476 14.22 -1.35 2.53
N ALA A 477 14.16 -1.16 3.84
CA ALA A 477 14.16 -2.26 4.82
C ALA A 477 12.90 -3.13 4.74
N ASP A 478 11.77 -2.57 4.31
CA ASP A 478 10.50 -3.28 4.15
C ASP A 478 10.43 -4.01 2.79
N ILE A 479 11.37 -3.74 1.87
CA ILE A 479 11.24 -4.07 0.44
C ILE A 479 12.62 -4.37 -0.19
N ASN A 480 13.08 -5.62 -0.05
CA ASN A 480 14.27 -6.14 -0.74
C ASN A 480 13.85 -6.98 -1.97
N LEU A 481 13.51 -6.30 -3.09
CA LEU A 481 12.65 -6.72 -4.23
C LEU A 481 13.07 -7.86 -5.19
N ASP A 482 12.03 -8.56 -5.69
CA ASP A 482 11.90 -9.43 -6.88
C ASP A 482 10.37 -9.52 -7.28
N ILE A 483 10.00 -9.90 -8.51
CA ILE A 483 8.77 -9.39 -9.23
C ILE A 483 7.72 -10.45 -9.64
N VAL A 484 6.38 -10.25 -9.43
CA VAL A 484 5.20 -11.00 -10.02
C VAL A 484 3.87 -10.19 -9.91
N ASP A 485 2.66 -10.67 -10.30
CA ASP A 485 1.66 -9.95 -11.12
C ASP A 485 0.11 -9.97 -10.73
N SER A 486 -0.64 -8.91 -11.14
CA SER A 486 -2.10 -8.57 -11.37
C SER A 486 -3.32 -9.08 -10.50
N THR A 487 -4.31 -8.21 -10.08
CA THR A 487 -5.59 -8.55 -9.32
C THR A 487 -6.59 -7.40 -8.94
N LEU A 488 -7.87 -7.75 -8.61
CA LEU A 488 -8.83 -6.90 -7.85
C LEU A 488 -8.28 -6.48 -6.48
N VAL A 489 -8.15 -5.18 -6.24
CA VAL A 489 -7.43 -4.68 -5.07
C VAL A 489 -8.37 -4.35 -3.91
N VAL A 490 -8.20 -5.06 -2.80
CA VAL A 490 -8.82 -4.76 -1.50
C VAL A 490 -7.71 -4.44 -0.51
N ASN A 491 -7.72 -3.22 0.07
CA ASN A 491 -6.84 -2.86 1.17
C ASN A 491 -7.65 -2.85 2.48
N PRO A 492 -7.52 -3.86 3.37
CA PRO A 492 -8.24 -3.90 4.64
C PRO A 492 -7.73 -2.86 5.66
N ALA A 493 -6.62 -2.17 5.36
CA ALA A 493 -5.78 -1.44 6.30
C ALA A 493 -5.32 -2.32 7.49
N HIS A 494 -4.60 -1.73 8.43
CA HIS A 494 -4.10 -2.45 9.61
C HIS A 494 -5.23 -2.74 10.60
N LEU A 495 -5.23 -3.93 11.21
CA LEU A 495 -6.16 -4.36 12.25
C LEU A 495 -5.93 -3.60 13.57
N ALA A 496 -4.69 -3.25 13.86
CA ALA A 496 -4.30 -2.40 14.97
C ALA A 496 -3.48 -1.20 14.48
N ARG A 497 -3.66 -0.05 15.13
CA ARG A 497 -2.80 1.13 15.01
C ARG A 497 -2.17 1.38 16.38
N ALA A 498 -1.08 2.15 16.42
CA ALA A 498 -0.28 2.40 17.63
C ALA A 498 -1.09 2.46 18.95
N HIS A 499 -2.16 3.26 19.00
CA HIS A 499 -2.99 3.43 20.20
C HIS A 499 -4.51 3.31 19.92
N SER A 500 -4.91 2.63 18.85
CA SER A 500 -6.34 2.51 18.50
C SER A 500 -6.66 1.28 17.68
N ALA A 501 -7.92 0.83 17.74
CA ALA A 501 -8.43 -0.22 16.87
C ALA A 501 -8.35 0.18 15.39
N GLY A 502 -8.10 -0.81 14.54
CA GLY A 502 -8.04 -0.67 13.09
C GLY A 502 -9.26 -1.28 12.41
N THR A 503 -9.04 -1.90 11.24
CA THR A 503 -10.12 -2.40 10.38
C THR A 503 -9.79 -3.77 9.78
N TYR A 504 -10.82 -4.43 9.26
CA TYR A 504 -10.71 -5.63 8.43
C TYR A 504 -11.69 -5.55 7.25
N ALA A 505 -11.48 -6.37 6.21
CA ALA A 505 -12.37 -6.40 5.05
C ALA A 505 -13.09 -7.74 4.93
N LYS A 506 -14.37 -7.70 4.52
CA LYS A 506 -15.20 -8.86 4.18
C LYS A 506 -15.60 -8.77 2.71
N VAL A 507 -15.38 -9.83 1.96
CA VAL A 507 -15.68 -9.91 0.52
C VAL A 507 -16.58 -11.12 0.29
N THR A 508 -17.78 -10.88 -0.21
CA THR A 508 -18.75 -11.92 -0.59
C THR A 508 -18.86 -11.94 -2.11
N ILE A 509 -18.42 -13.04 -2.73
CA ILE A 509 -18.44 -13.20 -4.18
C ILE A 509 -19.63 -14.08 -4.55
N HIS A 510 -20.61 -13.48 -5.22
CA HIS A 510 -21.81 -14.18 -5.70
C HIS A 510 -21.50 -14.99 -6.98
N PRO A 511 -22.24 -16.06 -7.27
CA PRO A 511 -22.12 -16.81 -8.53
C PRO A 511 -22.72 -16.04 -9.72
N THR A 512 -22.33 -16.38 -10.95
CA THR A 512 -22.94 -15.82 -12.16
C THR A 512 -24.28 -16.51 -12.40
N ALA A 513 -25.31 -15.79 -12.84
CA ALA A 513 -26.60 -16.40 -13.11
C ALA A 513 -26.47 -17.43 -14.24
N ARG A 514 -27.05 -18.62 -14.04
CA ARG A 514 -26.96 -19.74 -15.00
C ARG A 514 -27.47 -19.36 -16.40
N SER A 515 -28.51 -18.54 -16.47
CA SER A 515 -29.08 -18.05 -17.73
C SER A 515 -28.14 -17.15 -18.53
N GLU A 516 -27.26 -16.39 -17.86
CA GLU A 516 -26.27 -15.52 -18.52
C GLU A 516 -25.14 -16.35 -19.13
N LEU A 517 -24.76 -17.44 -18.44
CA LEU A 517 -23.75 -18.39 -18.88
C LEU A 517 -24.21 -19.26 -20.05
N GLU A 518 -25.50 -19.62 -20.09
CA GLU A 518 -26.09 -20.42 -21.17
C GLU A 518 -26.37 -19.60 -22.45
N SER A 519 -26.26 -18.27 -22.37
CA SER A 519 -26.50 -17.33 -23.49
C SER A 519 -25.24 -16.76 -24.14
N GLY A 520 -24.06 -17.01 -23.57
CA GLY A 520 -22.76 -16.49 -24.05
C GLY A 520 -22.03 -17.41 -25.03
N GLU A 521 -21.03 -16.88 -25.73
CA GLU A 521 -20.05 -17.67 -26.51
C GLU A 521 -19.16 -18.51 -25.57
N ASP A 522 -18.31 -19.40 -26.12
CA ASP A 522 -17.48 -20.40 -25.40
C ASP A 522 -16.63 -19.82 -24.23
N TYR A 523 -16.42 -18.50 -24.17
CA TYR A 523 -15.71 -17.80 -23.09
C TYR A 523 -16.50 -16.58 -22.61
N THR A 524 -16.67 -16.45 -21.29
CA THR A 524 -17.32 -15.30 -20.64
C THR A 524 -16.40 -14.72 -19.56
N GLU A 525 -16.28 -13.39 -19.50
CA GLU A 525 -15.47 -12.67 -18.50
C GLU A 525 -15.95 -12.96 -17.05
N HIS A 526 -15.03 -13.12 -16.09
CA HIS A 526 -15.38 -13.50 -14.71
C HIS A 526 -16.17 -12.42 -13.96
N LYS A 527 -15.99 -11.14 -14.30
CA LYS A 527 -16.67 -9.97 -13.71
C LYS A 527 -16.75 -9.99 -12.18
N VAL A 528 -15.67 -10.43 -11.50
CA VAL A 528 -15.64 -10.48 -10.02
C VAL A 528 -16.01 -9.12 -9.44
N TRP A 529 -15.51 -8.05 -10.05
CA TRP A 529 -15.72 -6.68 -9.62
C TRP A 529 -17.22 -6.28 -9.54
N ASP A 530 -18.09 -6.86 -10.37
CA ASP A 530 -19.52 -6.55 -10.41
C ASP A 530 -20.32 -7.43 -9.44
N ARG A 531 -19.82 -8.64 -9.17
CA ARG A 531 -20.52 -9.70 -8.42
C ARG A 531 -19.98 -9.90 -7.01
N ALA A 532 -18.96 -9.13 -6.62
CA ALA A 532 -18.38 -9.12 -5.29
C ALA A 532 -18.94 -7.96 -4.46
N ARG A 533 -19.56 -8.26 -3.32
CA ARG A 533 -19.87 -7.29 -2.27
C ARG A 533 -18.68 -7.19 -1.34
N SER A 534 -18.06 -6.01 -1.23
CA SER A 534 -16.91 -5.79 -0.34
C SER A 534 -17.28 -4.82 0.76
N GLU A 535 -16.91 -5.12 2.00
CA GLU A 535 -17.29 -4.37 3.20
C GLU A 535 -16.06 -4.13 4.08
N ILE A 536 -15.87 -2.91 4.58
CA ILE A 536 -14.80 -2.58 5.54
C ILE A 536 -15.42 -2.37 6.91
N TRP A 537 -14.91 -3.05 7.92
CA TRP A 537 -15.45 -3.08 9.28
C TRP A 537 -14.41 -2.62 10.30
N ARG A 538 -14.86 -1.93 11.36
CA ARG A 538 -14.02 -1.67 12.54
C ARG A 538 -13.93 -2.90 13.42
N ILE A 539 -12.73 -3.22 13.90
CA ILE A 539 -12.54 -4.30 14.87
C ILE A 539 -12.86 -3.86 16.29
#